data_AF-A0A2Z3H091-F1
#
_entry.id   AF-A0A2Z3H091-F1
#
_cell.length_a   1.000
_cell.length_b   1.000
_cell.length_c   1.000
_cell.angle_alpha   90.00
_cell.angle_beta   90.00
_cell.angle_gamma   90.00
#
_symmetry.space_group_name_H-M   'P 1'
#
loop_
_entity.id
_entity.type
_entity.pdbx_description
1 polymer ?
#
loop_
_entity_poly.entity_id
_entity_poly.type
_entity_poly.pdbx_seq_one_letter_code
_entity_poly.pdbx_strand_id
1 'polypeptide(L)' 'MDQPATPEQKQARMTEFLRLLPLTLELAGLPKADPARPFSGDQIEGRVMSLRTAYKAARALIREVGDGI' A
#
# COMPACT_ATOMS: atom_id res chain seq x y z
N MET A 1 3.66 16.80 21.05
CA MET A 1 2.27 16.60 20.58
C MET A 1 2.36 16.37 19.08
N ASP A 2 1.99 15.19 18.58
CA ASP A 2 1.88 14.99 17.14
C ASP A 2 0.71 15.83 16.63
N GLN A 3 1.03 16.90 15.88
CA GLN A 3 0.00 17.71 15.25
C GLN A 3 -0.68 16.86 14.17
N PRO A 4 -2.03 16.81 14.13
CA PRO A 4 -2.72 16.03 13.11
C PRO A 4 -2.38 16.56 11.72
N ALA A 5 -2.17 15.65 10.77
CA ALA A 5 -1.86 16.01 9.39
C ALA A 5 -2.97 16.91 8.80
N THR A 6 -2.57 17.96 8.08
CA THR A 6 -3.52 18.87 7.41
C THR A 6 -4.32 18.12 6.33
N PRO A 7 -5.48 18.63 5.88
CA PRO A 7 -6.23 18.05 4.78
C PRO A 7 -5.38 17.84 3.51
N GLU A 8 -4.52 18.79 3.19
CA GLU A 8 -3.63 18.75 2.03
C GLU A 8 -2.59 17.63 2.17
N GLN A 9 -2.02 17.47 3.35
CA GLN A 9 -1.08 16.38 3.63
C GLN A 9 -1.73 15.00 3.53
N LYS A 10 -2.99 14.86 4.01
CA LYS A 10 -3.76 13.62 3.85
C LYS A 10 -4.03 13.31 2.38
N GLN A 11 -4.42 14.31 1.60
CA GLN A 11 -4.68 14.17 0.16
C GLN A 11 -3.40 13.80 -0.61
N ALA A 12 -2.27 14.43 -0.27
CA ALA A 12 -0.98 14.11 -0.87
C ALA A 12 -0.57 12.65 -0.61
N ARG A 13 -0.68 12.18 0.65
CA ARG A 13 -0.39 10.78 1.01
C ARG A 13 -1.31 9.78 0.30
N MET A 14 -2.60 10.12 0.14
CA MET A 14 -3.55 9.28 -0.60
C MET A 14 -3.17 9.20 -2.08
N THR A 15 -2.80 10.34 -2.68
CA THR A 15 -2.37 10.40 -4.08
C THR A 15 -1.07 9.61 -4.31
N GLU A 16 -0.10 9.71 -3.40
CA GLU A 16 1.12 8.90 -3.41
C GLU A 16 0.80 7.41 -3.36
N PHE A 17 -0.06 6.98 -2.42
CA PHE A 17 -0.48 5.59 -2.31
C PHE A 17 -1.09 5.07 -3.62
N LEU A 18 -2.05 5.81 -4.21
CA LEU A 18 -2.70 5.42 -5.45
C LEU A 18 -1.71 5.28 -6.62
N ARG A 19 -0.67 6.12 -6.68
CA ARG A 19 0.38 6.03 -7.71
C ARG A 19 1.27 4.80 -7.52
N LEU A 20 1.49 4.38 -6.27
CA LEU A 20 2.31 3.22 -5.94
C LEU A 20 1.52 1.90 -5.89
N LEU A 21 0.19 1.93 -6.07
CA LEU A 21 -0.65 0.75 -6.02
C LEU A 21 -0.21 -0.37 -6.97
N PRO A 22 0.11 -0.13 -8.26
CA PRO A 22 0.52 -1.21 -9.17
C PRO A 22 1.74 -1.98 -8.66
N LEU A 23 2.83 -1.27 -8.32
CA LEU A 23 4.03 -1.89 -7.76
C LEU A 23 3.76 -2.58 -6.42
N THR A 24 2.93 -1.96 -5.57
CA THR A 24 2.55 -2.54 -4.27
C THR A 24 1.82 -3.87 -4.44
N LEU A 25 0.90 -3.97 -5.42
CA LEU A 25 0.15 -5.19 -5.70
C LEU A 25 1.06 -6.31 -6.23
N GLU A 26 1.96 -5.99 -7.14
CA GLU A 26 2.95 -6.94 -7.68
C GLU A 26 3.88 -7.47 -6.58
N LEU A 27 4.40 -6.59 -5.71
CA LEU A 27 5.25 -6.99 -4.58
C LEU A 27 4.49 -7.80 -3.52
N ALA A 28 3.19 -7.52 -3.32
CA ALA A 28 2.38 -8.25 -2.35
C ALA A 28 2.09 -9.70 -2.80
N GLY A 29 2.13 -9.98 -4.11
CA GLY A 29 1.97 -11.33 -4.67
C GLY A 29 0.66 -12.03 -4.29
N LEU A 30 -0.38 -11.26 -3.94
CA LEU A 30 -1.63 -11.84 -3.45
C LEU A 30 -2.44 -12.47 -4.60
N PRO A 31 -3.03 -13.67 -4.40
CA PRO A 31 -3.89 -14.26 -5.42
C PRO A 31 -5.13 -13.38 -5.65
N LYS A 32 -5.62 -13.35 -6.89
CA LYS A 32 -6.90 -12.71 -7.22
C LYS A 32 -8.03 -13.37 -6.45
N ALA A 33 -9.02 -12.57 -6.05
CA ALA A 33 -10.20 -13.10 -5.39
C ALA A 33 -11.03 -13.94 -6.37
N ASP A 34 -11.54 -15.07 -5.91
CA ASP A 34 -12.58 -15.81 -6.63
C ASP A 34 -13.93 -15.12 -6.38
N PRO A 35 -14.62 -14.62 -7.42
CA PRO A 35 -15.91 -13.94 -7.25
C PRO A 35 -16.97 -14.78 -6.53
N ALA A 36 -16.87 -16.12 -6.60
CA ALA A 36 -17.81 -17.02 -5.94
C ALA A 36 -17.47 -17.28 -4.46
N ARG A 37 -16.31 -16.81 -3.96
CA ARG A 37 -15.82 -17.08 -2.61
C ARG A 37 -15.39 -15.78 -1.93
N PRO A 38 -16.33 -15.06 -1.29
CA PRO A 38 -16.01 -13.88 -0.50
C PRO A 38 -15.02 -14.20 0.60
N PHE A 39 -14.09 -13.29 0.86
CA PHE A 39 -13.17 -13.43 1.98
C PHE A 39 -13.88 -13.22 3.32
N SER A 40 -13.47 -13.97 4.34
CA SER A 40 -13.81 -13.66 5.74
C SER A 40 -13.05 -12.41 6.22
N GLY A 41 -13.42 -11.89 7.39
CA GLY A 41 -12.72 -10.76 8.02
C GLY A 41 -11.23 -11.03 8.18
N ASP A 42 -10.86 -12.14 8.79
CA ASP A 42 -9.46 -12.55 9.00
C ASP A 42 -8.68 -12.67 7.68
N GLN A 43 -9.32 -13.18 6.62
CA GLN A 43 -8.70 -13.26 5.30
C GLN A 43 -8.46 -11.88 4.70
N ILE A 44 -9.39 -10.94 4.86
CA ILE A 44 -9.21 -9.55 4.43
C ILE A 44 -8.08 -8.91 5.24
N GLU A 45 -8.05 -9.08 6.56
CA GLU A 45 -7.01 -8.53 7.43
C GLU A 45 -5.61 -9.04 7.06
N GLY A 46 -5.47 -10.35 6.81
CA GLY A 46 -4.22 -10.93 6.33
C GLY A 46 -3.74 -10.27 5.03
N ARG A 47 -4.65 -10.07 4.07
CA ARG A 47 -4.34 -9.37 2.82
C ARG A 47 -3.93 -7.91 3.05
N VAL A 48 -4.59 -7.20 3.97
CA VAL A 48 -4.22 -5.83 4.33
C VAL A 48 -2.81 -5.78 4.94
N MET A 49 -2.42 -6.75 5.77
CA MET A 49 -1.07 -6.81 6.34
C MET A 49 -0.01 -7.03 5.26
N SER A 50 -0.26 -7.91 4.29
CA SER A 50 0.62 -8.09 3.12
C SER A 50 0.76 -6.81 2.32
N LEU A 51 -0.35 -6.13 2.01
CA LEU A 51 -0.34 -4.85 1.28
C LEU A 51 0.43 -3.75 2.02
N ARG A 52 0.29 -3.65 3.35
CA ARG A 52 1.05 -2.66 4.15
C ARG A 52 2.56 -2.91 4.08
N THR A 53 2.98 -4.17 4.12
CA THR A 53 4.39 -4.54 4.02
C THR A 53 4.94 -4.24 2.63
N ALA A 54 4.21 -4.64 1.58
CA ALA A 54 4.58 -4.35 0.20
C ALA A 54 4.63 -2.84 -0.10
N TYR A 55 3.70 -2.05 0.44
CA TYR A 55 3.69 -0.60 0.25
C TYR A 55 4.92 0.07 0.87
N LYS A 56 5.34 -0.38 2.07
CA LYS A 56 6.57 0.12 2.69
C LYS A 56 7.80 -0.17 1.82
N ALA A 57 7.89 -1.37 1.26
CA ALA A 57 8.97 -1.75 0.34
C ALA A 57 8.93 -0.93 -0.96
N ALA A 58 7.75 -0.74 -1.56
CA ALA A 58 7.57 0.07 -2.77
C ALA A 58 8.01 1.53 -2.55
N ARG A 59 7.67 2.13 -1.42
CA ARG A 59 8.11 3.49 -1.07
C ARG A 59 9.63 3.57 -0.86
N ALA A 60 10.21 2.58 -0.20
CA ALA A 60 11.65 2.51 -0.01
C ALA A 60 12.36 2.49 -1.36
N LEU A 61 11.94 1.59 -2.27
CA LEU A 61 12.50 1.50 -3.62
C LEU A 61 12.37 2.80 -4.43
N ILE A 62 11.23 3.49 -4.36
CA ILE A 62 11.05 4.76 -5.09
C ILE A 62 11.94 5.86 -4.53
N ARG A 63 12.08 5.92 -3.20
CA ARG A 63 13.00 6.86 -2.56
C ARG A 63 14.43 6.56 -2.97
N GLU A 64 14.81 5.29 -2.94
CA GLU A 64 16.10 4.78 -3.38
C GLU A 64 16.42 5.19 -4.83
N VAL A 65 15.51 4.93 -5.78
CA VAL A 65 15.65 5.37 -7.19
C VAL A 65 15.77 6.89 -7.31
N GLY A 66 15.05 7.65 -6.49
CA GLY A 66 15.10 9.11 -6.48
C GLY A 66 16.37 9.69 -5.86
N ASP A 67 16.90 9.03 -4.83
CA ASP A 67 18.14 9.37 -4.13
C ASP A 67 19.38 8.89 -4.92
N GLY A 68 19.16 8.14 -6.01
CA GLY A 68 20.19 7.75 -6.96
C GLY A 68 21.01 6.53 -6.55
N ILE A 69 20.41 5.59 -5.82
CA ILE A 69 20.93 4.20 -5.87
C ILE A 69 20.55 3.49 -7.17
#